data_AF-A0A925YM28-F1
#
_entry.id   AF-A0A925YM28-F1
#
_cell.length_a   1.000
_cell.length_b   1.000
_cell.length_c   1.000
_cell.angle_alpha   90.00
_cell.angle_beta   90.00
_cell.angle_gamma   90.00
#
_symmetry.space_group_name_H-M   'P 1'
#
loop_
_entity.id
_entity.type
_entity.pdbx_description
1 polymer ?
#
loop_
_entity_poly.entity_id
_entity_poly.type
_entity_poly.pdbx_seq_one_letter_code
_entity_poly.pdbx_strand_id
1 'polypeptide(L)'
;MIFSSLRLIAFFVVVHTSNVFCQDKVYLGTSSRQGKVIDINSSTIAFNPASGGKAENIALGNAVLVFNSKGDFLVPSKLNFSQALTKQLVDRYLHPDNTPFENDYVYTLHQPRIAGTVMGIEKKVVVVGDGTAVLKIDKSNVVAIIYRDGRHEIFGPVKNASDVLWAWQSTIAPVLVKDSSKTGSALVKTAEPEPAAATGNVPAPVVVKPGIPVEASATQTGVSASSTSLTFDDVAGNAVREEFEKKALQKTKQLNTYLKIICDKSASTEDVNKAVEMSVTLFVDDNAVVEISSINNNETVHKKIRQYLSHIKYVQYDKIEIEWTNVQYVSDLKKGPDGNFYGVVSFEQVFRGYRDGKIVYQDITRKNVTVILKTYEKNVQGATKDDWEVLLGDIGVISTKSV
;
A
#
# COMPACT_ATOMS: atom_id res chain seq x y z
N MET A 1 -34.14 21.25 58.33
CA MET A 1 -34.21 19.89 57.75
C MET A 1 -33.95 19.99 56.25
N ILE A 2 -33.38 18.96 55.64
CA ILE A 2 -32.91 18.97 54.24
C ILE A 2 -33.80 18.04 53.41
N PHE A 3 -34.32 18.52 52.28
CA PHE A 3 -34.70 17.66 51.15
C PHE A 3 -34.51 18.41 49.82
N SER A 4 -33.40 18.12 49.14
CA SER A 4 -33.13 18.64 47.79
C SER A 4 -33.88 17.80 46.75
N SER A 5 -34.55 18.45 45.81
CA SER A 5 -35.35 17.76 44.78
C SER A 5 -34.48 17.13 43.69
N LEU A 6 -34.18 15.83 43.83
CA LEU A 6 -33.45 15.06 42.81
C LEU A 6 -34.35 14.80 41.60
N ARG A 7 -34.18 15.57 40.51
CA ARG A 7 -34.87 15.32 39.24
C ARG A 7 -34.21 14.17 38.48
N LEU A 8 -34.87 13.02 38.46
CA LEU A 8 -34.46 11.85 37.69
C LEU A 8 -34.61 12.11 36.18
N ILE A 9 -33.50 12.30 35.47
CA ILE A 9 -33.50 12.37 34.00
C ILE A 9 -33.48 10.94 33.46
N ALA A 10 -34.61 10.48 32.93
CA ALA A 10 -34.73 9.17 32.31
C ALA A 10 -34.00 9.14 30.96
N PHE A 11 -32.80 8.57 30.93
CA PHE A 11 -32.06 8.31 29.69
C PHE A 11 -32.75 7.17 28.92
N PHE A 12 -33.32 7.48 27.76
CA PHE A 12 -33.87 6.48 26.85
C PHE A 12 -32.73 5.70 26.17
N VAL A 13 -32.24 4.64 26.83
CA VAL A 13 -31.29 3.72 26.23
C VAL A 13 -32.04 2.85 25.22
N VAL A 14 -32.00 3.28 23.95
CA VAL A 14 -32.59 2.52 22.83
C VAL A 14 -31.69 1.32 22.51
N VAL A 15 -31.90 0.21 23.23
CA VAL A 15 -31.18 -1.05 22.98
C VAL A 15 -31.72 -1.69 21.70
N HIS A 16 -31.05 -1.46 20.57
CA HIS A 16 -31.28 -2.24 19.35
C HIS A 16 -30.67 -3.65 19.49
N THR A 17 -31.43 -4.57 20.08
CA THR A 17 -31.09 -6.00 20.09
C THR A 17 -31.34 -6.64 18.71
N SER A 18 -30.35 -6.58 17.83
CA SER A 18 -30.36 -7.24 16.51
C SER A 18 -29.22 -8.26 16.39
N ASN A 19 -29.27 -9.31 17.22
CA ASN A 19 -28.29 -10.39 17.21
C ASN A 19 -28.48 -11.33 15.99
N VAL A 20 -27.86 -10.99 14.86
CA VAL A 20 -27.59 -11.93 13.76
C VAL A 20 -26.11 -11.79 13.35
N PHE A 21 -25.22 -12.34 14.18
CA PHE A 21 -23.77 -12.26 13.98
C PHE A 21 -23.29 -13.30 12.94
N CYS A 22 -23.60 -13.08 11.66
CA CYS A 22 -22.79 -13.58 10.55
C CYS A 22 -22.04 -12.38 9.96
N GLN A 23 -20.75 -12.28 10.26
CA GLN A 23 -19.87 -11.20 9.82
C GLN A 23 -18.95 -11.63 8.68
N ASP A 24 -19.01 -12.90 8.29
CA ASP A 24 -18.47 -13.38 7.03
C ASP A 24 -19.18 -12.67 5.87
N LYS A 25 -18.41 -11.94 5.04
CA LYS A 25 -18.97 -11.05 4.02
C LYS A 25 -18.02 -10.88 2.85
N VAL A 26 -18.55 -11.01 1.64
CA VAL A 26 -17.87 -10.72 0.39
C VAL A 26 -18.33 -9.37 -0.13
N TYR A 27 -17.41 -8.43 -0.31
CA TYR A 27 -17.65 -7.17 -0.99
C TYR A 27 -17.29 -7.30 -2.48
N LEU A 28 -18.26 -6.92 -3.32
CA LEU A 28 -18.15 -6.77 -4.76
C LEU A 28 -18.01 -5.27 -5.08
N GLY A 29 -17.70 -4.90 -6.32
CA GLY A 29 -17.40 -3.51 -6.71
C GLY A 29 -18.43 -2.44 -6.30
N THR A 30 -19.72 -2.80 -6.22
CA THR A 30 -20.84 -1.88 -5.88
C THR A 30 -21.82 -2.47 -4.87
N SER A 31 -21.57 -3.66 -4.32
CA SER A 31 -22.52 -4.40 -3.46
C SER A 31 -21.79 -5.34 -2.50
N SER A 32 -22.48 -5.97 -1.57
CA SER A 32 -21.90 -7.01 -0.71
C SER A 32 -22.89 -8.16 -0.47
N ARG A 33 -22.36 -9.33 -0.12
CA ARG A 33 -23.11 -10.54 0.19
C ARG A 33 -22.66 -11.07 1.56
N GLN A 34 -23.61 -11.33 2.46
CA GLN A 34 -23.35 -11.97 3.75
C GLN A 34 -23.35 -13.49 3.59
N GLY A 35 -22.38 -14.17 4.18
CA GLY A 35 -22.20 -15.62 4.03
C GLY A 35 -20.75 -16.05 4.19
N LYS A 36 -20.55 -17.32 4.57
CA LYS A 36 -19.22 -17.85 4.88
C LYS A 36 -18.47 -18.21 3.60
N VAL A 37 -17.25 -17.69 3.44
CA VAL A 37 -16.29 -18.20 2.47
C VAL A 37 -15.73 -19.53 2.96
N ILE A 38 -15.71 -20.54 2.10
CA ILE A 38 -15.36 -21.94 2.44
C ILE A 38 -14.17 -22.50 1.63
N ASP A 39 -13.85 -21.91 0.47
CA ASP A 39 -12.61 -22.16 -0.30
C ASP A 39 -12.22 -20.90 -1.08
N ILE A 40 -10.94 -20.72 -1.37
CA ILE A 40 -10.40 -19.69 -2.26
C ILE A 40 -9.27 -20.30 -3.10
N ASN A 41 -9.47 -20.31 -4.42
CA ASN A 41 -8.49 -20.79 -5.38
C ASN A 41 -8.15 -19.69 -6.42
N SER A 42 -7.26 -19.99 -7.37
CA SER A 42 -6.77 -19.04 -8.38
C SER A 42 -7.82 -18.48 -9.35
N SER A 43 -9.06 -18.99 -9.31
CA SER A 43 -10.15 -18.58 -10.22
C SER A 43 -11.42 -18.14 -9.49
N THR A 44 -11.71 -18.71 -8.32
CA THR A 44 -13.00 -18.59 -7.65
C THR A 44 -12.88 -18.60 -6.12
N ILE A 45 -13.91 -18.03 -5.50
CA ILE A 45 -14.21 -18.05 -4.07
C ILE A 45 -15.48 -18.88 -3.90
N ALA A 46 -15.40 -20.00 -3.19
CA ALA A 46 -16.59 -20.77 -2.81
C ALA A 46 -17.22 -20.14 -1.57
N PHE A 47 -18.53 -19.90 -1.62
CA PHE A 47 -19.24 -19.04 -0.67
C PHE A 47 -20.62 -19.64 -0.33
N ASN A 48 -20.93 -19.73 0.96
CA ASN A 48 -22.22 -20.22 1.46
C ASN A 48 -23.10 -19.04 1.95
N PRO A 49 -24.18 -18.67 1.23
CA PRO A 49 -25.00 -17.50 1.57
C PRO A 49 -25.66 -17.57 2.95
N ALA A 50 -25.61 -16.47 3.72
CA ALA A 50 -26.24 -16.37 5.04
C ALA A 50 -27.78 -16.43 5.00
N SER A 51 -28.40 -16.26 3.83
CA SER A 51 -29.83 -16.48 3.59
C SER A 51 -30.27 -17.94 3.66
N GLY A 52 -29.31 -18.88 3.73
CA GLY A 52 -29.52 -20.26 3.30
C GLY A 52 -29.52 -20.38 1.77
N GLY A 53 -29.11 -21.55 1.27
CA GLY A 53 -28.98 -21.82 -0.16
C GLY A 53 -28.05 -23.01 -0.42
N LYS A 54 -27.67 -23.18 -1.70
CA LYS A 54 -26.49 -23.98 -2.07
C LYS A 54 -25.27 -23.06 -2.05
N ALA A 55 -24.06 -23.63 -1.90
CA ALA A 55 -22.84 -22.87 -2.07
C ALA A 55 -22.74 -22.33 -3.52
N GLU A 56 -22.30 -21.07 -3.64
CA GLU A 56 -22.07 -20.37 -4.90
C GLU A 56 -20.57 -20.15 -5.12
N ASN A 57 -20.15 -20.04 -6.39
CA ASN A 57 -18.79 -19.65 -6.74
C ASN A 57 -18.77 -18.22 -7.27
N ILE A 58 -18.00 -17.35 -6.61
CA ILE A 58 -17.77 -15.97 -7.04
C ILE A 58 -16.41 -15.92 -7.74
N ALA A 59 -16.35 -15.40 -8.97
CA ALA A 59 -15.08 -15.25 -9.69
C ALA A 59 -14.11 -14.34 -8.90
N LEU A 60 -12.85 -14.75 -8.76
CA LEU A 60 -11.87 -14.11 -7.88
C LEU A 60 -11.71 -12.60 -8.15
N GLY A 61 -11.66 -12.20 -9.43
CA GLY A 61 -11.54 -10.80 -9.85
C GLY A 61 -12.78 -9.94 -9.60
N ASN A 62 -13.95 -10.53 -9.31
CA ASN A 62 -15.17 -9.79 -8.98
C ASN A 62 -15.26 -9.43 -7.48
N ALA A 63 -14.48 -10.12 -6.64
CA ALA A 63 -14.42 -9.86 -5.21
C ALA A 63 -13.30 -8.86 -4.89
N VAL A 64 -13.69 -7.72 -4.32
CA VAL A 64 -12.78 -6.63 -3.98
C VAL A 64 -12.14 -6.86 -2.62
N LEU A 65 -12.92 -7.34 -1.65
CA LEU A 65 -12.52 -7.50 -0.25
C LEU A 65 -13.41 -8.57 0.38
N VAL A 66 -12.85 -9.49 1.16
CA VAL A 66 -13.60 -10.51 1.92
C VAL A 66 -13.20 -10.47 3.37
N PHE A 67 -14.17 -10.61 4.28
CA PHE A 67 -13.97 -10.77 5.71
C PHE A 67 -14.55 -12.09 6.19
N ASN A 68 -14.00 -12.65 7.26
CA ASN A 68 -14.61 -13.73 8.03
C ASN A 68 -15.19 -13.18 9.35
N SER A 69 -15.90 -14.03 10.08
CA SER A 69 -16.49 -13.71 11.40
C SER A 69 -15.47 -13.52 12.55
N LYS A 70 -14.16 -13.59 12.28
CA LYS A 70 -13.10 -13.23 13.23
C LYS A 70 -12.47 -11.86 12.93
N GLY A 71 -12.79 -11.24 11.80
CA GLY A 71 -12.20 -9.97 11.37
C GLY A 71 -10.89 -10.11 10.58
N ASP A 72 -10.35 -11.33 10.39
CA ASP A 72 -9.38 -11.56 9.32
C ASP A 72 -10.05 -11.31 7.96
N PHE A 73 -9.25 -10.89 6.99
CA PHE A 73 -9.71 -10.51 5.66
C PHE A 73 -8.71 -10.91 4.57
N LEU A 74 -9.14 -10.86 3.31
CA LEU A 74 -8.28 -10.95 2.14
C LEU A 74 -8.75 -9.97 1.06
N VAL A 75 -7.85 -9.62 0.14
CA VAL A 75 -8.13 -8.80 -1.05
C VAL A 75 -7.92 -9.69 -2.28
N PRO A 76 -8.96 -10.39 -2.75
CA PRO A 76 -8.80 -11.55 -3.64
C PRO A 76 -8.11 -11.22 -4.97
N SER A 77 -8.40 -10.04 -5.53
CA SER A 77 -7.80 -9.52 -6.75
C SER A 77 -6.30 -9.21 -6.68
N LYS A 78 -5.67 -9.32 -5.50
CA LYS A 78 -4.22 -9.13 -5.29
C LYS A 78 -3.47 -10.44 -4.94
N LEU A 79 -4.19 -11.54 -4.76
CA LEU A 79 -3.61 -12.84 -4.35
C LEU A 79 -2.85 -13.51 -5.50
N ASN A 80 -1.60 -13.93 -5.24
CA ASN A 80 -0.77 -14.63 -6.22
C ASN A 80 -0.55 -16.10 -5.82
N PHE A 81 -1.38 -17.01 -6.34
CA PHE A 81 -1.42 -18.44 -5.96
C PHE A 81 -0.16 -19.25 -6.31
N SER A 82 0.77 -18.69 -7.09
CA SER A 82 2.11 -19.27 -7.28
C SER A 82 3.00 -19.14 -6.03
N GLN A 83 2.76 -18.14 -5.20
CA GLN A 83 3.55 -17.85 -4.00
C GLN A 83 3.04 -18.64 -2.79
N ALA A 84 3.95 -19.21 -2.00
CA ALA A 84 3.62 -19.91 -0.75
C ALA A 84 2.86 -19.00 0.24
N LEU A 85 3.26 -17.73 0.33
CA LEU A 85 2.64 -16.73 1.20
C LEU A 85 1.13 -16.58 0.95
N THR A 86 0.69 -16.62 -0.31
CA THR A 86 -0.73 -16.55 -0.68
C THR A 86 -1.50 -17.76 -0.13
N LYS A 87 -0.93 -18.97 -0.23
CA LYS A 87 -1.55 -20.19 0.30
C LYS A 87 -1.70 -20.12 1.82
N GLN A 88 -0.69 -19.59 2.50
CA GLN A 88 -0.68 -19.42 3.96
C GLN A 88 -1.63 -18.29 4.44
N LEU A 89 -1.81 -17.23 3.64
CA LEU A 89 -2.84 -16.21 3.87
C LEU A 89 -4.26 -16.73 3.67
N VAL A 90 -4.49 -17.54 2.63
CA VAL A 90 -5.78 -18.21 2.39
C VAL A 90 -6.10 -19.21 3.51
N ASP A 91 -5.13 -20.04 3.88
CA ASP A 91 -5.28 -21.02 4.97
C ASP A 91 -5.61 -20.32 6.29
N ARG A 92 -4.86 -19.29 6.70
CA ARG A 92 -5.18 -18.46 7.87
C ARG A 92 -6.59 -17.88 7.82
N TYR A 93 -7.03 -17.38 6.67
CA TYR A 93 -8.35 -16.77 6.54
C TYR A 93 -9.51 -17.78 6.64
N LEU A 94 -9.31 -19.01 6.15
CA LEU A 94 -10.28 -20.11 6.25
C LEU A 94 -10.27 -20.78 7.64
N HIS A 95 -9.09 -20.82 8.27
CA HIS A 95 -8.80 -21.42 9.58
C HIS A 95 -8.25 -20.36 10.56
N PRO A 96 -9.03 -19.30 10.89
CA PRO A 96 -8.54 -18.18 11.70
C PRO A 96 -8.29 -18.56 13.15
N ASP A 97 -7.34 -17.88 13.78
CA ASP A 97 -7.03 -18.06 15.19
C ASP A 97 -8.27 -17.79 16.06
N ASN A 98 -8.36 -18.49 17.20
CA ASN A 98 -9.39 -18.22 18.19
C ASN A 98 -8.98 -17.18 19.24
N THR A 99 -7.80 -16.57 19.11
CA THR A 99 -7.38 -15.41 19.90
C THR A 99 -8.17 -14.17 19.47
N PRO A 100 -8.92 -13.49 20.37
CA PRO A 100 -9.52 -12.20 20.04
C PRO A 100 -8.41 -11.15 19.86
N PHE A 101 -8.67 -10.11 19.07
CA PHE A 101 -7.71 -9.00 19.01
C PHE A 101 -7.68 -8.26 20.36
N GLU A 102 -6.51 -7.78 20.77
CA GLU A 102 -6.36 -7.00 21.99
C GLU A 102 -7.04 -5.62 21.91
N ASN A 103 -7.20 -5.12 20.68
CA ASN A 103 -7.65 -3.77 20.36
C ASN A 103 -8.62 -3.80 19.17
N ASP A 104 -9.41 -2.74 19.04
CA ASP A 104 -10.04 -2.39 17.77
C ASP A 104 -8.97 -1.70 16.88
N TYR A 105 -9.12 -1.81 15.56
CA TYR A 105 -8.18 -1.28 14.57
C TYR A 105 -8.89 -0.36 13.58
N VAL A 106 -8.45 0.89 13.50
CA VAL A 106 -8.94 1.90 12.54
C VAL A 106 -7.93 2.05 11.40
N TYR A 107 -8.40 1.88 10.18
CA TYR A 107 -7.62 1.96 8.94
C TYR A 107 -7.99 3.27 8.23
N THR A 108 -7.00 4.06 7.82
CA THR A 108 -7.21 5.38 7.20
C THR A 108 -6.42 5.54 5.90
N LEU A 109 -6.80 6.51 5.06
CA LEU A 109 -6.14 6.83 3.79
C LEU A 109 -4.64 7.15 3.94
N HIS A 110 -4.21 7.71 5.07
CA HIS A 110 -2.85 8.22 5.26
C HIS A 110 -2.06 7.48 6.35
N GLN A 111 -2.75 6.78 7.25
CA GLN A 111 -2.16 5.94 8.30
C GLN A 111 -2.81 4.54 8.25
N PRO A 112 -2.07 3.49 7.83
CA PRO A 112 -2.69 2.22 7.44
C PRO A 112 -3.30 1.45 8.62
N ARG A 113 -2.84 1.65 9.86
CA ARG A 113 -3.51 1.13 11.06
C ARG A 113 -3.26 2.01 12.29
N ILE A 114 -4.32 2.28 13.03
CA ILE A 114 -4.34 2.87 14.37
C ILE A 114 -4.98 1.80 15.29
N ALA A 115 -4.38 1.54 16.44
CA ALA A 115 -4.90 0.59 17.43
C ALA A 115 -5.48 1.33 18.64
N GLY A 116 -6.56 0.80 19.22
CA GLY A 116 -7.13 1.29 20.47
C GLY A 116 -8.55 0.77 20.69
N THR A 117 -9.30 1.40 21.59
CA THR A 117 -10.75 1.19 21.75
C THR A 117 -11.52 2.24 20.95
N VAL A 118 -12.42 1.84 20.05
CA VAL A 118 -13.36 2.77 19.40
C VAL A 118 -14.43 3.17 20.41
N MET A 119 -14.29 4.37 20.97
CA MET A 119 -15.18 4.91 22.01
C MET A 119 -16.48 5.48 21.45
N GLY A 120 -16.49 5.88 20.17
CA GLY A 120 -17.68 6.39 19.51
C GLY A 120 -17.44 6.81 18.05
N ILE A 121 -18.52 6.83 17.28
CA ILE A 121 -18.54 7.31 15.89
C ILE A 121 -19.55 8.45 15.81
N GLU A 122 -19.04 9.67 15.83
CA GLU A 122 -19.83 10.91 15.70
C GLU A 122 -20.14 11.20 14.20
N LYS A 123 -20.89 12.28 13.93
CA LYS A 123 -21.27 12.69 12.57
C LYS A 123 -20.08 12.99 11.65
N LYS A 124 -18.95 13.44 12.21
CA LYS A 124 -17.73 13.80 11.47
C LYS A 124 -16.44 13.16 11.99
N VAL A 125 -16.44 12.50 13.16
CA VAL A 125 -15.20 11.95 13.74
C VAL A 125 -15.40 10.54 14.28
N VAL A 126 -14.37 9.72 14.16
CA VAL A 126 -14.20 8.46 14.91
C VAL A 126 -13.32 8.77 16.11
N VAL A 127 -13.77 8.37 17.30
CA VAL A 127 -13.08 8.61 18.56
C VAL A 127 -12.45 7.30 19.03
N VAL A 128 -11.12 7.28 19.15
CA VAL A 128 -10.33 6.11 19.54
C VAL A 128 -9.54 6.45 20.80
N GLY A 129 -9.53 5.59 21.82
CA GLY A 129 -8.74 5.78 23.03
C GLY A 129 -7.96 4.53 23.42
N ASP A 130 -6.72 4.72 23.89
CA ASP A 130 -5.83 3.63 24.36
C ASP A 130 -5.94 3.35 25.87
N GLY A 131 -6.80 4.10 26.57
CA GLY A 131 -6.96 4.08 28.03
C GLY A 131 -6.22 5.21 28.75
N THR A 132 -5.33 5.93 28.06
CA THR A 132 -4.57 7.08 28.57
C THR A 132 -4.81 8.36 27.76
N ALA A 133 -4.93 8.23 26.43
CA ALA A 133 -5.19 9.31 25.49
C ALA A 133 -6.46 9.04 24.66
N VAL A 134 -7.00 10.10 24.05
CA VAL A 134 -8.16 10.04 23.14
C VAL A 134 -7.83 10.78 21.84
N LEU A 135 -7.77 10.02 20.75
CA LEU A 135 -7.57 10.51 19.39
C LEU A 135 -8.94 10.73 18.72
N LYS A 136 -9.13 11.88 18.07
CA LYS A 136 -10.25 12.14 17.17
C LYS A 136 -9.75 12.13 15.73
N ILE A 137 -10.27 11.22 14.92
CA ILE A 137 -9.92 11.01 13.51
C ILE A 137 -11.09 11.54 12.67
N ASP A 138 -10.85 12.34 11.62
CA ASP A 138 -11.94 12.73 10.71
C ASP A 138 -12.49 11.49 9.99
N LYS A 139 -13.82 11.33 10.00
CA LYS A 139 -14.52 10.18 9.43
C LYS A 139 -14.37 10.10 7.91
N SER A 140 -14.03 11.20 7.23
CA SER A 140 -13.69 11.22 5.81
C SER A 140 -12.37 10.49 5.48
N ASN A 141 -11.43 10.45 6.44
CA ASN A 141 -10.12 9.80 6.27
C ASN A 141 -10.12 8.31 6.64
N VAL A 142 -11.11 7.85 7.42
CA VAL A 142 -11.28 6.44 7.77
C VAL A 142 -11.82 5.66 6.57
N VAL A 143 -11.25 4.48 6.30
CA VAL A 143 -11.72 3.57 5.23
C VAL A 143 -12.26 2.24 5.78
N ALA A 144 -11.75 1.79 6.93
CA ALA A 144 -12.29 0.63 7.63
C ALA A 144 -12.08 0.74 9.15
N ILE A 145 -12.97 0.10 9.90
CA ILE A 145 -12.76 -0.25 11.31
C ILE A 145 -12.91 -1.77 11.41
N ILE A 146 -12.01 -2.43 12.12
CA ILE A 146 -12.13 -3.84 12.54
C ILE A 146 -12.17 -3.83 14.06
N TYR A 147 -13.25 -4.31 14.65
CA TYR A 147 -13.46 -4.36 16.10
C TYR A 147 -12.84 -5.64 16.69
N ARG A 148 -12.50 -5.61 17.98
CA ARG A 148 -11.83 -6.70 18.70
C ARG A 148 -12.59 -8.04 18.70
N ASP A 149 -13.90 -7.96 18.53
CA ASP A 149 -14.85 -9.09 18.48
C ASP A 149 -15.12 -9.59 17.05
N GLY A 150 -14.38 -9.09 16.05
CA GLY A 150 -14.37 -9.58 14.68
C GLY A 150 -15.28 -8.82 13.70
N ARG A 151 -16.12 -7.88 14.17
CA ARG A 151 -16.93 -7.08 13.22
C ARG A 151 -16.05 -6.12 12.44
N HIS A 152 -16.53 -5.72 11.28
CA HIS A 152 -15.92 -4.69 10.47
C HIS A 152 -16.98 -3.69 9.97
N GLU A 153 -16.61 -2.42 9.86
CA GLU A 153 -17.38 -1.37 9.17
C GLU A 153 -16.47 -0.76 8.08
N ILE A 154 -17.02 -0.57 6.88
CA ILE A 154 -16.30 0.01 5.72
C ILE A 154 -16.86 1.39 5.44
N PHE A 155 -15.97 2.35 5.23
CA PHE A 155 -16.28 3.76 5.06
C PHE A 155 -15.85 4.23 3.66
N GLY A 156 -16.77 4.90 2.95
CA GLY A 156 -16.53 5.30 1.57
C GLY A 156 -16.45 4.12 0.59
N PRO A 157 -15.71 4.26 -0.53
CA PRO A 157 -15.59 3.20 -1.53
C PRO A 157 -14.83 1.98 -1.01
N VAL A 158 -15.40 0.78 -1.19
CA VAL A 158 -14.77 -0.50 -0.82
C VAL A 158 -13.35 -0.64 -1.39
N LYS A 159 -13.10 -0.11 -2.61
CA LYS A 159 -11.77 -0.13 -3.22
C LYS A 159 -10.71 0.55 -2.33
N ASN A 160 -11.01 1.73 -1.78
CA ASN A 160 -10.08 2.48 -0.92
C ASN A 160 -9.74 1.67 0.33
N ALA A 161 -10.75 1.04 0.95
CA ALA A 161 -10.52 0.11 2.05
C ALA A 161 -9.66 -1.07 1.61
N SER A 162 -9.94 -1.70 0.47
CA SER A 162 -9.17 -2.86 -0.02
C SER A 162 -7.70 -2.54 -0.33
N ASP A 163 -7.38 -1.37 -0.91
CA ASP A 163 -5.99 -1.02 -1.19
C ASP A 163 -5.21 -0.73 0.11
N VAL A 164 -5.81 -0.04 1.09
CA VAL A 164 -5.20 0.20 2.42
C VAL A 164 -5.05 -1.10 3.23
N LEU A 165 -6.10 -1.93 3.25
CA LEU A 165 -6.11 -3.22 3.95
C LEU A 165 -5.11 -4.20 3.33
N TRP A 166 -5.00 -4.25 2.00
CA TRP A 166 -3.97 -5.03 1.31
C TRP A 166 -2.56 -4.54 1.62
N ALA A 167 -2.33 -3.21 1.60
CA ALA A 167 -1.04 -2.64 1.93
C ALA A 167 -0.59 -3.03 3.35
N TRP A 168 -1.48 -2.94 4.34
CA TRP A 168 -1.18 -3.40 5.69
C TRP A 168 -1.01 -4.92 5.81
N GLN A 169 -1.89 -5.72 5.19
CA GLN A 169 -1.76 -7.18 5.22
C GLN A 169 -0.43 -7.63 4.61
N SER A 170 0.01 -7.00 3.53
CA SER A 170 1.29 -7.28 2.87
C SER A 170 2.50 -7.01 3.77
N THR A 171 2.45 -6.01 4.66
CA THR A 171 3.58 -5.74 5.58
C THR A 171 3.68 -6.74 6.73
N ILE A 172 2.57 -7.35 7.17
CA ILE A 172 2.56 -8.28 8.31
C ILE A 172 2.42 -9.76 7.96
N ALA A 173 2.02 -10.11 6.73
CA ALA A 173 1.87 -11.51 6.30
C ALA A 173 3.12 -12.37 6.58
N PRO A 174 4.37 -11.91 6.33
CA PRO A 174 5.58 -12.67 6.66
C PRO A 174 5.86 -12.87 8.16
N VAL A 175 5.07 -12.22 9.04
CA VAL A 175 5.12 -12.37 10.50
C VAL A 175 3.97 -13.26 10.98
N LEU A 176 2.72 -12.95 10.59
CA LEU A 176 1.53 -13.76 10.91
C LEU A 176 1.73 -15.26 10.61
N VAL A 177 2.33 -15.54 9.45
CA VAL A 177 2.59 -16.89 8.96
C VAL A 177 3.70 -17.61 9.75
N LYS A 178 4.65 -16.86 10.34
CA LYS A 178 5.72 -17.46 11.16
C LYS A 178 5.22 -17.89 12.53
N ASP A 179 4.41 -17.09 13.22
CA ASP A 179 3.93 -17.48 14.54
C ASP A 179 2.88 -18.61 14.49
N SER A 180 2.10 -18.68 13.41
CA SER A 180 1.21 -19.83 13.12
C SER A 180 1.96 -21.18 13.04
N SER A 181 3.28 -21.18 12.74
CA SER A 181 4.08 -22.41 12.64
C SER A 181 4.53 -23.01 13.99
N LYS A 182 4.32 -22.31 15.12
CA LYS A 182 4.83 -22.74 16.44
C LYS A 182 3.88 -23.64 17.24
N THR A 183 2.65 -23.86 16.77
CA THR A 183 1.63 -24.62 17.53
C THR A 183 0.91 -25.64 16.66
N GLY A 184 1.60 -26.69 16.20
CA GLY A 184 0.93 -27.67 15.32
C GLY A 184 1.76 -28.82 14.73
N SER A 185 2.55 -29.57 15.52
CA SER A 185 2.95 -30.93 15.12
C SER A 185 3.40 -31.82 16.29
N ALA A 186 2.47 -32.60 16.82
CA ALA A 186 2.74 -33.81 17.61
C ALA A 186 1.62 -34.83 17.31
N LEU A 187 1.96 -36.12 17.20
CA LEU A 187 1.13 -37.22 16.65
C LEU A 187 0.95 -37.10 15.12
N VAL A 188 0.98 -38.15 14.28
CA VAL A 188 1.28 -39.60 14.41
C VAL A 188 1.83 -40.04 13.02
N LYS A 189 3.01 -40.66 12.87
CA LYS A 189 3.40 -42.08 13.04
C LYS A 189 2.75 -43.09 12.06
N THR A 190 3.61 -43.75 11.26
CA THR A 190 3.44 -45.09 10.65
C THR A 190 2.44 -45.29 9.49
N ALA A 191 2.97 -45.61 8.29
CA ALA A 191 2.57 -46.78 7.50
C ALA A 191 3.66 -47.16 6.46
N GLU A 192 3.96 -48.46 6.36
CA GLU A 192 4.70 -49.13 5.26
C GLU A 192 3.66 -49.57 4.17
N PRO A 193 4.04 -49.90 2.91
CA PRO A 193 4.70 -51.19 2.64
C PRO A 193 5.66 -51.28 1.42
N GLU A 194 6.52 -52.30 1.44
CA GLU A 194 7.13 -52.97 0.28
C GLU A 194 6.57 -54.42 0.16
N PRO A 195 6.94 -55.29 -0.80
CA PRO A 195 7.53 -55.08 -2.14
C PRO A 195 6.79 -55.86 -3.27
N ALA A 196 7.25 -55.74 -4.52
CA ALA A 196 7.00 -56.71 -5.59
C ALA A 196 8.21 -56.75 -6.57
N ALA A 197 8.52 -57.93 -7.15
CA ALA A 197 9.89 -58.22 -7.62
C ALA A 197 10.08 -58.49 -9.12
N ALA A 198 11.24 -58.04 -9.63
CA ALA A 198 12.09 -58.66 -10.68
C ALA A 198 11.52 -58.77 -12.13
N THR A 199 12.29 -59.10 -13.19
CA THR A 199 13.66 -59.68 -13.36
C THR A 199 14.43 -59.16 -14.59
N GLY A 200 15.77 -59.05 -14.49
CA GLY A 200 16.78 -59.38 -15.54
C GLY A 200 16.86 -58.55 -16.85
N ASN A 201 17.96 -58.54 -17.60
CA ASN A 201 19.31 -59.08 -17.37
C ASN A 201 20.36 -58.34 -18.26
N VAL A 202 21.66 -58.44 -17.96
CA VAL A 202 22.78 -57.81 -18.73
C VAL A 202 23.56 -58.88 -19.54
N PRO A 203 24.39 -58.55 -20.57
CA PRO A 203 25.77 -58.07 -20.33
C PRO A 203 26.36 -57.05 -21.36
N ALA A 204 27.50 -56.44 -21.02
CA ALA A 204 28.38 -55.67 -21.92
C ALA A 204 29.53 -56.56 -22.47
N PRO A 205 30.48 -56.07 -23.31
CA PRO A 205 31.77 -55.56 -22.75
C PRO A 205 32.65 -54.59 -23.62
N VAL A 206 33.70 -53.98 -23.01
CA VAL A 206 35.10 -53.75 -23.54
C VAL A 206 35.31 -52.82 -24.79
N VAL A 207 36.35 -51.98 -25.02
CA VAL A 207 37.53 -51.33 -24.31
C VAL A 207 38.21 -50.35 -25.36
N VAL A 208 39.21 -49.44 -25.24
CA VAL A 208 40.31 -48.99 -24.33
C VAL A 208 40.44 -47.43 -24.40
N LYS A 209 41.43 -46.82 -23.71
CA LYS A 209 41.98 -45.45 -23.94
C LYS A 209 43.47 -45.36 -23.51
N PRO A 210 44.40 -44.87 -24.37
CA PRO A 210 45.46 -43.90 -23.96
C PRO A 210 45.82 -42.90 -25.11
N GLY A 211 46.60 -41.81 -25.01
CA GLY A 211 47.35 -41.03 -23.97
C GLY A 211 47.72 -39.64 -24.60
N ILE A 212 48.03 -38.50 -23.94
CA ILE A 212 48.89 -38.18 -22.75
C ILE A 212 50.39 -38.28 -23.09
N PRO A 213 51.33 -37.39 -22.65
CA PRO A 213 51.27 -36.24 -21.70
C PRO A 213 50.91 -34.87 -22.38
N VAL A 214 51.44 -33.63 -22.14
CA VAL A 214 52.64 -33.03 -21.46
C VAL A 214 52.32 -31.62 -20.85
N GLU A 215 53.32 -30.91 -20.30
CA GLU A 215 53.29 -29.74 -19.39
C GLU A 215 53.59 -28.37 -20.11
N ALA A 216 53.59 -27.16 -19.49
CA ALA A 216 53.73 -26.82 -18.06
C ALA A 216 53.14 -25.44 -17.62
N SER A 217 52.83 -25.35 -16.32
CA SER A 217 52.91 -24.18 -15.41
C SER A 217 52.03 -22.93 -15.65
N ALA A 218 51.53 -22.22 -14.62
CA ALA A 218 51.42 -22.55 -13.18
C ALA A 218 50.43 -21.61 -12.44
N THR A 219 50.02 -22.05 -11.24
CA THR A 219 49.51 -21.27 -10.09
C THR A 219 48.16 -20.54 -10.19
N GLN A 220 47.30 -20.96 -9.26
CA GLN A 220 45.97 -20.44 -8.93
C GLN A 220 45.97 -18.96 -8.49
N THR A 221 44.87 -18.25 -8.75
CA THR A 221 43.99 -17.74 -7.67
C THR A 221 42.58 -17.58 -8.25
N GLY A 222 41.60 -18.29 -7.70
CA GLY A 222 40.21 -18.19 -8.16
C GLY A 222 39.45 -17.09 -7.44
N VAL A 223 39.01 -16.05 -8.17
CA VAL A 223 37.94 -15.15 -7.70
C VAL A 223 36.67 -15.53 -8.44
N SER A 224 35.76 -16.24 -7.76
CA SER A 224 34.40 -16.40 -8.27
C SER A 224 33.72 -15.03 -8.25
N ALA A 225 33.35 -14.51 -9.42
CA ALA A 225 32.56 -13.30 -9.53
C ALA A 225 31.13 -13.58 -9.04
N SER A 226 30.92 -13.48 -7.73
CA SER A 226 29.59 -13.60 -7.12
C SER A 226 28.69 -12.50 -7.66
N SER A 227 27.65 -12.88 -8.39
CA SER A 227 26.54 -12.00 -8.78
C SER A 227 25.65 -11.71 -7.56
N THR A 228 26.22 -11.01 -6.58
CA THR A 228 25.51 -10.56 -5.38
C THR A 228 24.60 -9.40 -5.76
N SER A 229 23.30 -9.67 -5.87
CA SER A 229 22.26 -8.64 -5.98
C SER A 229 22.30 -7.72 -4.76
N LEU A 230 22.09 -6.42 -4.93
CA LEU A 230 22.12 -5.43 -3.84
C LEU A 230 21.11 -5.80 -2.74
N THR A 231 21.64 -6.04 -1.54
CA THR A 231 20.85 -6.45 -0.39
C THR A 231 20.23 -5.26 0.34
N PHE A 232 19.43 -5.53 1.38
CA PHE A 232 18.90 -4.47 2.23
C PHE A 232 20.01 -3.66 2.89
N ASP A 233 21.08 -4.30 3.37
CA ASP A 233 22.17 -3.65 4.10
C ASP A 233 23.06 -2.81 3.18
N ASP A 234 23.22 -3.20 1.91
CA ASP A 234 23.92 -2.41 0.88
C ASP A 234 23.21 -1.08 0.55
N VAL A 235 21.87 -1.04 0.70
CA VAL A 235 21.03 0.13 0.39
C VAL A 235 20.65 0.93 1.65
N ALA A 236 20.63 0.30 2.82
CA ALA A 236 20.33 0.94 4.11
C ALA A 236 21.53 1.68 4.73
N GLY A 237 22.74 1.51 4.20
CA GLY A 237 23.93 2.26 4.63
C GLY A 237 23.78 3.77 4.45
N ASN A 238 24.25 4.56 5.43
CA ASN A 238 24.03 6.01 5.51
C ASN A 238 24.31 6.78 4.21
N ALA A 239 25.38 6.42 3.48
CA ALA A 239 25.74 7.09 2.22
C ALA A 239 24.68 6.92 1.12
N VAL A 240 24.02 5.76 1.03
CA VAL A 240 22.95 5.52 0.05
C VAL A 240 21.66 6.21 0.49
N ARG A 241 21.39 6.30 1.80
CA ARG A 241 20.32 7.15 2.35
C ARG A 241 20.54 8.62 1.98
N GLU A 242 21.73 9.18 2.23
CA GLU A 242 22.07 10.57 1.88
C GLU A 242 21.96 10.83 0.37
N GLU A 243 22.43 9.90 -0.48
CA GLU A 243 22.28 10.02 -1.93
C GLU A 243 20.80 9.94 -2.38
N PHE A 244 19.99 9.08 -1.74
CA PHE A 244 18.56 8.99 -1.99
C PHE A 244 17.85 10.28 -1.61
N GLU A 245 18.08 10.81 -0.41
CA GLU A 245 17.48 12.06 0.06
C GLU A 245 17.86 13.24 -0.85
N LYS A 246 19.11 13.30 -1.29
CA LYS A 246 19.60 14.26 -2.30
C LYS A 246 18.89 14.11 -3.64
N LYS A 247 18.75 12.89 -4.18
CA LYS A 247 18.03 12.61 -5.45
C LYS A 247 16.53 12.92 -5.34
N ALA A 248 15.89 12.61 -4.21
CA ALA A 248 14.49 12.92 -3.93
C ALA A 248 14.23 14.43 -3.92
N LEU A 249 15.07 15.20 -3.21
CA LEU A 249 15.02 16.66 -3.20
C LEU A 249 15.33 17.24 -4.60
N GLN A 250 16.23 16.62 -5.37
CA GLN A 250 16.51 17.03 -6.75
C GLN A 250 15.33 16.79 -7.70
N LYS A 251 14.71 15.59 -7.70
CA LYS A 251 13.51 15.27 -8.50
C LYS A 251 12.34 16.20 -8.14
N THR A 252 12.16 16.49 -6.84
CA THR A 252 11.17 17.48 -6.36
C THR A 252 11.45 18.88 -6.89
N LYS A 253 12.71 19.33 -6.88
CA LYS A 253 13.12 20.63 -7.46
C LYS A 253 12.99 20.68 -8.99
N GLN A 254 13.24 19.58 -9.69
CA GLN A 254 13.03 19.46 -11.13
C GLN A 254 11.53 19.61 -11.50
N LEU A 255 10.62 19.01 -10.72
CA LEU A 255 9.19 19.19 -10.92
C LEU A 255 8.76 20.65 -10.75
N ASN A 256 9.27 21.36 -9.75
CA ASN A 256 9.04 22.81 -9.59
C ASN A 256 9.52 23.60 -10.82
N THR A 257 10.70 23.30 -11.36
CA THR A 257 11.22 23.95 -12.57
C THR A 257 10.31 23.74 -13.78
N TYR A 258 9.82 22.51 -14.01
CA TYR A 258 8.88 22.25 -15.11
C TYR A 258 7.50 22.87 -14.87
N LEU A 259 6.99 22.86 -13.63
CA LEU A 259 5.74 23.55 -13.28
C LEU A 259 5.82 25.05 -13.56
N LYS A 260 6.96 25.70 -13.31
CA LYS A 260 7.16 27.12 -13.67
C LYS A 260 7.04 27.35 -15.17
N ILE A 261 7.60 26.47 -16.01
CA ILE A 261 7.46 26.56 -17.48
C ILE A 261 6.00 26.34 -17.90
N ILE A 262 5.28 25.38 -17.29
CA ILE A 262 3.86 25.09 -17.59
C ILE A 262 2.93 26.24 -17.14
N CYS A 263 3.34 27.00 -16.12
CA CYS A 263 2.62 28.18 -15.62
C CYS A 263 2.91 29.45 -16.41
N ASP A 264 4.04 29.52 -17.13
CA ASP A 264 4.46 30.69 -17.88
C ASP A 264 3.60 30.86 -19.14
N LYS A 265 2.72 31.86 -19.13
CA LYS A 265 1.83 32.20 -20.24
C LYS A 265 2.56 32.81 -21.45
N SER A 266 3.86 33.09 -21.33
CA SER A 266 4.74 33.53 -22.43
C SER A 266 5.60 32.42 -23.05
N ALA A 267 5.66 31.23 -22.42
CA ALA A 267 6.41 30.09 -22.95
C ALA A 267 5.76 29.52 -24.22
N SER A 268 6.58 28.93 -25.11
CA SER A 268 6.06 28.35 -26.36
C SER A 268 5.20 27.11 -26.06
N THR A 269 4.24 26.81 -26.95
CA THR A 269 3.43 25.59 -26.81
C THR A 269 4.28 24.32 -26.89
N GLU A 270 5.40 24.34 -27.60
CA GLU A 270 6.35 23.22 -27.62
C GLU A 270 7.06 23.06 -26.28
N ASP A 271 7.59 24.15 -25.70
CA ASP A 271 8.26 24.13 -24.39
C ASP A 271 7.31 23.71 -23.27
N VAL A 272 6.06 24.20 -23.28
CA VAL A 272 5.02 23.79 -22.32
C VAL A 272 4.69 22.31 -22.47
N ASN A 273 4.47 21.81 -23.68
CA ASN A 273 4.18 20.39 -23.90
C ASN A 273 5.37 19.50 -23.50
N LYS A 274 6.59 19.91 -23.85
CA LYS A 274 7.84 19.25 -23.45
C LYS A 274 8.02 19.25 -21.94
N ALA A 275 7.71 20.35 -21.26
CA ALA A 275 7.72 20.43 -19.80
C ALA A 275 6.66 19.51 -19.17
N VAL A 276 5.48 19.32 -19.79
CA VAL A 276 4.49 18.33 -19.34
C VAL A 276 5.05 16.90 -19.42
N GLU A 277 5.63 16.48 -20.55
CA GLU A 277 6.21 15.13 -20.66
C GLU A 277 7.42 14.93 -19.73
N MET A 278 8.29 15.94 -19.64
CA MET A 278 9.43 15.92 -18.71
C MET A 278 9.00 15.95 -17.23
N SER A 279 7.85 16.55 -16.90
CA SER A 279 7.24 16.43 -15.57
C SER A 279 6.73 15.01 -15.31
N VAL A 280 6.04 14.39 -16.26
CA VAL A 280 5.46 13.05 -16.09
C VAL A 280 6.55 11.99 -15.93
N THR A 281 7.66 12.08 -16.67
CA THR A 281 8.81 11.15 -16.51
C THR A 281 9.57 11.28 -15.18
N LEU A 282 9.19 12.21 -14.30
CA LEU A 282 9.67 12.21 -12.90
C LEU A 282 8.91 11.20 -12.03
N PHE A 283 7.74 10.73 -12.44
CA PHE A 283 6.85 9.88 -11.65
C PHE A 283 7.00 8.39 -11.98
N VAL A 284 6.58 7.54 -11.06
CA VAL A 284 6.58 6.08 -11.22
C VAL A 284 5.50 5.57 -12.18
N ASP A 285 4.42 6.32 -12.36
CA ASP A 285 3.26 5.99 -13.18
C ASP A 285 2.48 7.28 -13.56
N ASP A 286 2.02 7.40 -14.82
CA ASP A 286 1.06 8.40 -15.31
C ASP A 286 -0.26 8.43 -14.50
N ASN A 287 -0.58 7.34 -13.79
CA ASN A 287 -1.72 7.24 -12.88
C ASN A 287 -1.52 7.95 -11.53
N ALA A 288 -0.29 8.36 -11.17
CA ALA A 288 -0.01 9.04 -9.90
C ALA A 288 -0.92 10.25 -9.70
N VAL A 289 -1.42 10.43 -8.48
CA VAL A 289 -2.47 11.39 -8.13
C VAL A 289 -1.87 12.66 -7.53
N VAL A 290 -2.32 13.81 -8.00
CA VAL A 290 -2.06 15.11 -7.39
C VAL A 290 -3.36 15.65 -6.81
N GLU A 291 -3.31 16.00 -5.53
CA GLU A 291 -4.37 16.68 -4.81
C GLU A 291 -4.29 18.19 -5.00
N ILE A 292 -5.46 18.81 -5.19
CA ILE A 292 -5.64 20.23 -5.43
C ILE A 292 -6.67 20.75 -4.42
N SER A 293 -6.39 21.90 -3.83
CA SER A 293 -7.18 22.55 -2.79
C SER A 293 -7.16 24.07 -3.02
N SER A 294 -8.04 24.83 -2.36
CA SER A 294 -8.10 26.28 -2.49
C SER A 294 -8.63 26.92 -1.22
N ILE A 295 -8.21 28.15 -0.91
CA ILE A 295 -8.86 28.94 0.16
C ILE A 295 -10.36 29.20 -0.10
N ASN A 296 -10.81 29.04 -1.36
CA ASN A 296 -12.19 29.23 -1.77
C ASN A 296 -13.03 27.94 -1.81
N ASN A 297 -12.43 26.76 -1.59
CA ASN A 297 -13.16 25.49 -1.56
C ASN A 297 -12.55 24.52 -0.54
N ASN A 298 -13.37 24.05 0.40
CA ASN A 298 -12.99 23.09 1.43
C ASN A 298 -12.86 21.65 0.93
N GLU A 299 -13.20 21.36 -0.33
CA GLU A 299 -13.04 20.04 -0.95
C GLU A 299 -11.68 19.90 -1.65
N THR A 300 -10.97 18.81 -1.36
CA THR A 300 -9.77 18.40 -2.10
C THR A 300 -10.17 17.70 -3.40
N VAL A 301 -9.65 18.17 -4.53
CA VAL A 301 -9.87 17.60 -5.86
C VAL A 301 -8.65 16.78 -6.28
N HIS A 302 -8.86 15.48 -6.50
CA HIS A 302 -7.83 14.56 -7.00
C HIS A 302 -7.78 14.61 -8.54
N LYS A 303 -6.59 14.66 -9.13
CA LYS A 303 -6.36 14.49 -10.59
C LYS A 303 -5.14 13.61 -10.83
N LYS A 304 -5.13 12.79 -11.90
CA LYS A 304 -3.90 12.11 -12.35
C LYS A 304 -2.85 13.16 -12.77
N ILE A 305 -1.56 12.87 -12.63
CA ILE A 305 -0.47 13.83 -12.87
C ILE A 305 -0.57 14.51 -14.24
N ARG A 306 -0.76 13.74 -15.33
CA ARG A 306 -0.96 14.28 -16.68
C ARG A 306 -2.19 15.18 -16.79
N GLN A 307 -3.27 14.88 -16.06
CA GLN A 307 -4.49 15.71 -16.01
C GLN A 307 -4.29 16.97 -15.16
N TYR A 308 -3.50 16.92 -14.08
CA TYR A 308 -3.13 18.07 -13.26
C TYR A 308 -2.30 19.07 -14.05
N LEU A 309 -1.21 18.61 -14.67
CA LEU A 309 -0.33 19.44 -15.51
C LEU A 309 -1.10 20.06 -16.68
N SER A 310 -1.96 19.28 -17.34
CA SER A 310 -2.86 19.80 -18.39
C SER A 310 -3.85 20.83 -17.85
N HIS A 311 -4.40 20.64 -16.64
CA HIS A 311 -5.35 21.59 -16.05
C HIS A 311 -4.71 22.95 -15.75
N ILE A 312 -3.46 22.98 -15.26
CA ILE A 312 -2.70 24.22 -15.01
C ILE A 312 -2.60 25.08 -16.28
N LYS A 313 -2.32 24.47 -17.43
CA LYS A 313 -2.23 25.16 -18.72
C LYS A 313 -3.48 26.03 -19.00
N TYR A 314 -4.66 25.52 -18.67
CA TYR A 314 -5.97 26.12 -18.99
C TYR A 314 -6.59 26.99 -17.88
N VAL A 315 -5.93 27.20 -16.72
CA VAL A 315 -6.50 28.11 -15.70
C VAL A 315 -6.51 29.56 -16.19
N GLN A 316 -7.60 30.25 -15.87
CA GLN A 316 -7.96 31.58 -16.39
C GLN A 316 -7.29 32.70 -15.57
N TYR A 317 -5.97 32.80 -15.68
CA TYR A 317 -5.13 33.87 -15.15
C TYR A 317 -4.14 34.31 -16.24
N ASP A 318 -3.87 35.61 -16.30
CA ASP A 318 -2.99 36.23 -17.33
C ASP A 318 -1.52 35.94 -17.04
N LYS A 319 -1.19 35.78 -15.75
CA LYS A 319 0.09 35.32 -15.24
C LYS A 319 -0.15 34.43 -14.02
N ILE A 320 0.68 33.41 -13.87
CA ILE A 320 0.72 32.50 -12.72
C ILE A 320 2.14 32.53 -12.16
N GLU A 321 2.28 32.67 -10.84
CA GLU A 321 3.53 32.38 -10.15
C GLU A 321 3.35 31.16 -9.24
N ILE A 322 4.26 30.20 -9.33
CA ILE A 322 4.41 29.10 -8.39
C ILE A 322 5.80 29.15 -7.79
N GLU A 323 5.87 29.07 -6.46
CA GLU A 323 7.11 29.05 -5.71
C GLU A 323 7.03 27.93 -4.66
N TRP A 324 8.03 27.05 -4.61
CA TRP A 324 8.10 25.99 -3.58
C TRP A 324 9.20 26.35 -2.58
N THR A 325 8.78 26.58 -1.34
CA THR A 325 9.63 26.87 -0.19
C THR A 325 9.61 25.67 0.77
N ASN A 326 10.51 25.69 1.77
CA ASN A 326 10.54 24.69 2.85
C ASN A 326 10.55 23.23 2.34
N VAL A 327 11.24 22.99 1.21
CA VAL A 327 11.35 21.67 0.56
C VAL A 327 12.34 20.79 1.34
N GLN A 328 11.81 19.84 2.10
CA GLN A 328 12.57 19.02 3.05
C GLN A 328 12.11 17.55 3.02
N TYR A 329 13.04 16.62 3.25
CA TYR A 329 12.72 15.21 3.44
C TYR A 329 12.27 14.98 4.90
N VAL A 330 11.19 14.22 5.13
CA VAL A 330 10.48 14.20 6.44
C VAL A 330 10.14 12.83 7.00
N SER A 331 10.67 11.74 6.43
CA SER A 331 10.33 10.37 6.84
C SER A 331 11.53 9.44 6.73
N ASP A 332 11.66 8.46 7.60
CA ASP A 332 12.58 7.35 7.33
C ASP A 332 12.19 6.58 6.07
N LEU A 333 13.22 6.09 5.35
CA LEU A 333 13.09 5.27 4.16
C LEU A 333 12.50 3.89 4.54
N LYS A 334 11.40 3.47 3.89
CA LYS A 334 10.68 2.23 4.21
C LYS A 334 10.55 1.35 2.99
N LYS A 335 10.98 0.08 3.08
CA LYS A 335 10.82 -0.88 1.97
C LYS A 335 9.34 -1.24 1.78
N GLY A 336 8.85 -1.12 0.56
CA GLY A 336 7.50 -1.48 0.13
C GLY A 336 7.35 -2.96 -0.24
N PRO A 337 6.11 -3.44 -0.43
CA PRO A 337 5.82 -4.85 -0.74
C PRO A 337 6.22 -5.25 -2.18
N ASP A 338 6.47 -4.26 -3.04
CA ASP A 338 7.00 -4.36 -4.40
C ASP A 338 8.54 -4.45 -4.44
N GLY A 339 9.22 -4.35 -3.29
CA GLY A 339 10.67 -4.36 -3.17
C GLY A 339 11.35 -3.00 -3.33
N ASN A 340 10.62 -1.98 -3.79
CA ASN A 340 11.09 -0.59 -3.85
C ASN A 340 11.17 0.02 -2.45
N PHE A 341 11.81 1.18 -2.29
CA PHE A 341 11.84 1.90 -1.01
C PHE A 341 11.12 3.24 -1.11
N TYR A 342 10.42 3.64 -0.05
CA TYR A 342 9.49 4.75 -0.03
C TYR A 342 9.88 5.77 1.04
N GLY A 343 9.76 7.05 0.70
CA GLY A 343 9.90 8.18 1.60
C GLY A 343 8.95 9.32 1.24
N VAL A 344 9.07 10.45 1.94
CA VAL A 344 8.22 11.63 1.77
C VAL A 344 9.06 12.90 1.78
N VAL A 345 8.88 13.74 0.76
CA VAL A 345 9.34 15.14 0.76
C VAL A 345 8.13 16.04 1.06
N SER A 346 8.24 16.89 2.07
CA SER A 346 7.25 17.92 2.41
C SER A 346 7.71 19.27 1.86
N PHE A 347 6.79 20.09 1.38
CA PHE A 347 7.07 21.44 0.91
C PHE A 347 5.85 22.37 1.08
N GLU A 348 6.10 23.68 1.12
CA GLU A 348 5.04 24.69 0.98
C GLU A 348 5.06 25.24 -0.44
N GLN A 349 3.93 25.14 -1.14
CA GLN A 349 3.71 25.80 -2.42
C GLN A 349 3.01 27.13 -2.18
N VAL A 350 3.64 28.24 -2.55
CA VAL A 350 2.95 29.53 -2.73
C VAL A 350 2.45 29.59 -4.17
N PHE A 351 1.17 29.89 -4.34
CA PHE A 351 0.54 30.12 -5.65
C PHE A 351 0.03 31.56 -5.72
N ARG A 352 0.26 32.25 -6.85
CA ARG A 352 -0.31 33.58 -7.14
C ARG A 352 -0.91 33.61 -8.55
N GLY A 353 -2.21 33.87 -8.64
CA GLY A 353 -2.93 34.07 -9.91
C GLY A 353 -3.22 35.55 -10.15
N TYR A 354 -2.82 36.04 -11.32
CA TYR A 354 -2.97 37.46 -11.69
C TYR A 354 -4.04 37.66 -12.77
N ARG A 355 -4.71 38.82 -12.74
CA ARG A 355 -5.47 39.40 -13.86
C ARG A 355 -5.24 40.90 -13.93
N ASP A 356 -5.14 41.46 -15.13
CA ASP A 356 -4.87 42.89 -15.36
C ASP A 356 -3.63 43.41 -14.58
N GLY A 357 -2.61 42.55 -14.45
CA GLY A 357 -1.39 42.81 -13.67
C GLY A 357 -1.55 42.76 -12.14
N LYS A 358 -2.75 42.55 -11.61
CA LYS A 358 -3.06 42.51 -10.17
C LYS A 358 -3.20 41.06 -9.68
N ILE A 359 -2.77 40.79 -8.45
CA ILE A 359 -3.07 39.50 -7.79
C ILE A 359 -4.58 39.46 -7.51
N VAL A 360 -5.25 38.44 -8.04
CA VAL A 360 -6.69 38.18 -7.81
C VAL A 360 -6.95 36.90 -7.02
N TYR A 361 -5.92 36.07 -6.83
CA TYR A 361 -5.95 34.87 -6.01
C TYR A 361 -4.54 34.53 -5.51
N GLN A 362 -4.39 34.16 -4.24
CA GLN A 362 -3.13 33.77 -3.64
C GLN A 362 -3.35 32.81 -2.46
N ASP A 363 -2.56 31.73 -2.38
CA ASP A 363 -2.55 30.82 -1.24
C ASP A 363 -1.15 30.29 -0.91
N ILE A 364 -1.01 29.72 0.29
CA ILE A 364 0.05 28.77 0.62
C ILE A 364 -0.59 27.41 0.85
N THR A 365 -0.17 26.42 0.09
CA THR A 365 -0.60 25.02 0.23
C THR A 365 0.58 24.14 0.61
N ARG A 366 0.55 23.57 1.82
CA ARG A 366 1.53 22.55 2.24
C ARG A 366 1.19 21.22 1.59
N LYS A 367 2.18 20.60 0.96
CA LYS A 367 2.05 19.31 0.26
C LYS A 367 3.10 18.31 0.73
N ASN A 368 2.78 17.03 0.56
CA ASN A 368 3.71 15.93 0.70
C ASN A 368 3.75 15.17 -0.63
N VAL A 369 4.93 14.92 -1.18
CA VAL A 369 5.14 14.02 -2.33
C VAL A 369 5.80 12.74 -1.85
N THR A 370 5.24 11.60 -2.23
CA THR A 370 5.89 10.29 -2.05
C THR A 370 7.09 10.20 -2.98
N VAL A 371 8.22 9.70 -2.49
CA VAL A 371 9.45 9.49 -3.27
C VAL A 371 9.87 8.03 -3.18
N ILE A 372 10.27 7.45 -4.31
CA ILE A 372 10.36 6.00 -4.52
C ILE A 372 11.74 5.65 -5.08
N LEU A 373 12.54 4.87 -4.35
CA LEU A 373 13.76 4.24 -4.82
C LEU A 373 13.40 2.98 -5.59
N LYS A 374 13.71 2.96 -6.89
CA LYS A 374 13.47 1.81 -7.78
C LYS A 374 14.80 1.25 -8.26
N THR A 375 15.06 -0.02 -7.99
CA THR A 375 16.21 -0.76 -8.53
C THR A 375 15.88 -1.33 -9.92
N TYR A 376 16.89 -1.45 -10.77
CA TYR A 376 16.79 -2.10 -12.08
C TYR A 376 18.12 -2.72 -12.49
N GLU A 377 18.06 -3.83 -13.22
CA GLU A 377 19.23 -4.42 -13.86
C GLU A 377 19.69 -3.55 -15.04
N LYS A 378 21.00 -3.29 -15.10
CA LYS A 378 21.63 -2.52 -16.17
C LYS A 378 22.81 -3.29 -16.74
N ASN A 379 22.77 -3.60 -18.03
CA ASN A 379 23.94 -4.18 -18.68
C ASN A 379 24.98 -3.09 -18.97
N VAL A 380 26.19 -3.25 -18.46
CA VAL A 380 27.33 -2.37 -18.69
C VAL A 380 28.50 -3.24 -19.16
N GLN A 381 28.94 -3.04 -20.41
CA GLN A 381 30.07 -3.76 -21.02
C GLN A 381 29.91 -5.30 -20.98
N GLY A 382 28.68 -5.82 -21.05
CA GLY A 382 28.38 -7.26 -21.02
C GLY A 382 28.08 -7.81 -19.64
N ALA A 383 28.42 -7.10 -18.55
CA ALA A 383 28.05 -7.48 -17.19
C ALA A 383 26.69 -6.88 -16.80
N THR A 384 25.81 -7.69 -16.23
CA THR A 384 24.61 -7.19 -15.52
C THR A 384 25.04 -6.60 -14.18
N LYS A 385 24.60 -5.38 -13.89
CA LYS A 385 24.79 -4.72 -12.60
C LYS A 385 23.49 -4.07 -12.15
N ASP A 386 23.17 -4.20 -10.87
CA ASP A 386 22.07 -3.46 -10.24
C ASP A 386 22.41 -1.95 -10.20
N ASP A 387 21.48 -1.14 -10.69
CA ASP A 387 21.50 0.32 -10.65
C ASP A 387 20.16 0.81 -10.07
N TRP A 388 20.07 2.08 -9.67
CA TRP A 388 18.87 2.61 -9.01
C TRP A 388 18.59 4.08 -9.28
N GLU A 389 17.30 4.38 -9.39
CA GLU A 389 16.79 5.74 -9.55
C GLU A 389 15.80 6.14 -8.45
N VAL A 390 15.47 7.43 -8.41
CA VAL A 390 14.41 7.97 -7.57
C VAL A 390 13.30 8.54 -8.45
N LEU A 391 12.07 8.13 -8.19
CA LEU A 391 10.86 8.57 -8.87
C LEU A 391 9.89 9.20 -7.86
N LEU A 392 8.94 9.98 -8.36
CA LEU A 392 7.86 10.58 -7.59
C LEU A 392 6.61 9.67 -7.61
N GLY A 393 5.89 9.64 -6.50
CA GLY A 393 4.55 9.05 -6.40
C GLY A 393 3.50 10.14 -6.24
N ASP A 394 2.43 9.82 -5.50
CA ASP A 394 1.32 10.75 -5.27
C ASP A 394 1.75 12.02 -4.52
N ILE A 395 1.03 13.13 -4.77
CA ILE A 395 1.22 14.44 -4.14
C ILE A 395 -0.05 14.81 -3.37
N GLY A 396 -0.03 14.59 -2.06
CA GLY A 396 -1.12 14.91 -1.15
C GLY A 396 -1.10 16.37 -0.65
N VAL A 397 -2.27 16.90 -0.30
CA VAL A 397 -2.47 18.17 0.40
C VAL A 397 -2.48 17.91 1.91
N ILE A 398 -1.73 18.70 2.66
CA ILE A 398 -1.75 18.69 4.13
C ILE A 398 -2.57 19.86 4.68
N SER A 399 -2.48 21.04 4.05
CA SER A 399 -3.29 22.21 4.40
C SER A 399 -3.18 23.29 3.32
N THR A 400 -4.23 24.07 3.13
CA THR A 400 -4.21 25.34 2.36
C THR A 400 -4.63 26.49 3.27
N LYS A 401 -3.91 27.61 3.20
CA LYS A 401 -4.13 28.83 3.98
C LYS A 401 -3.99 30.07 3.10
N SER A 402 -4.58 31.19 3.51
CA SER A 402 -4.20 32.50 2.97
C SER A 402 -2.72 32.77 3.26
N VAL A 403 -2.12 33.65 2.46
CA VAL A 403 -0.89 34.37 2.82
C VAL A 403 -1.22 35.43 3.86
#